data_AF-A0A8C0H5Y0-F1
#
_entry.id   AF-A0A8C0H5Y0-F1
#
_cell.length_a   1.000
_cell.length_b   1.000
_cell.length_c   1.000
_cell.angle_alpha   90.00
_cell.angle_beta   90.00
_cell.angle_gamma   90.00
#
_symmetry.space_group_name_H-M   'P 1'
#
loop_
_entity.id
_entity.type
_entity.pdbx_description
1 polymer ?
#
loop_
_entity_poly.entity_id
_entity_poly.type
_entity_poly.pdbx_seq_one_letter_code
_entity_poly.pdbx_strand_id
1 'polypeptide(L)'
;PNRRFARLGGLVGAHPWPFLLLSLLLSGGLGAGFLFLPQRQANDIEEQFTPLGGPAKSERRFAQEHFPTRDSERFSGQRLLTEGAFACLIAVSASGNNILTAGAFVELLRLDGAVQSLAVPGGDPGTQLSYPDLCVRSNGSCSSPNPLLAAVQGEVANLKQIPT
;
A
#
# COMPACT_ATOMS: atom_id res chain seq x y z
N PRO A 1 -26.49 43.92 26.98
CA PRO A 1 -26.89 43.32 25.67
C PRO A 1 -26.45 44.19 24.47
N ASN A 2 -25.66 43.60 23.57
CA ASN A 2 -25.10 44.31 22.42
C ASN A 2 -26.19 44.67 21.39
N ARG A 3 -26.45 45.97 21.20
CA ARG A 3 -27.51 46.52 20.31
C ARG A 3 -27.47 45.95 18.89
N ARG A 4 -26.29 45.57 18.39
CA ARG A 4 -26.09 45.00 17.05
C ARG A 4 -26.66 43.58 16.92
N PHE A 5 -26.42 42.72 17.90
CA PHE A 5 -26.97 41.36 17.91
C PHE A 5 -28.49 41.38 18.14
N ALA A 6 -29.01 42.31 18.94
CA ALA A 6 -30.46 42.49 19.09
C ALA A 6 -31.11 42.91 17.76
N ARG A 7 -30.48 43.81 16.99
CA ARG A 7 -30.96 44.23 15.67
C ARG A 7 -30.91 43.10 14.64
N LEU A 8 -29.83 42.32 14.63
CA LEU A 8 -29.69 41.14 13.77
C LEU A 8 -30.73 40.08 14.10
N GLY A 9 -30.91 39.75 15.38
CA GLY A 9 -31.92 38.81 15.83
C GLY A 9 -33.34 39.24 15.49
N GLY A 10 -33.65 40.54 15.63
CA GLY A 10 -34.92 41.11 15.19
C GLY A 10 -35.15 40.99 13.67
N LEU A 11 -34.10 41.20 12.85
CA LEU A 11 -34.17 41.03 11.40
C LEU A 11 -34.39 39.56 11.00
N VAL A 12 -33.67 38.63 11.63
CA VAL A 12 -33.80 37.19 11.40
C VAL A 12 -35.19 36.70 11.81
N GLY A 13 -35.70 37.16 12.97
CA GLY A 13 -37.03 36.80 13.46
C GLY A 13 -38.16 37.36 12.58
N ALA A 14 -37.99 38.55 12.01
CA ALA A 14 -38.97 39.15 11.09
C ALA A 14 -38.98 38.50 9.69
N HIS A 15 -37.85 37.97 9.22
CA HIS A 15 -37.71 37.37 7.89
C HIS A 15 -36.96 36.02 7.97
N PRO A 16 -37.56 34.95 8.49
CA PRO A 16 -36.84 33.70 8.76
C PRO A 16 -36.40 32.96 7.48
N TRP A 17 -37.22 32.98 6.44
CA TRP A 17 -37.01 32.19 5.21
C TRP A 17 -35.69 32.50 4.46
N PRO A 18 -35.33 33.77 4.20
CA PRO A 18 -34.06 34.09 3.56
C PRO A 18 -32.84 33.55 4.31
N PHE A 19 -32.82 33.64 5.65
CA PHE A 19 -31.69 33.16 6.45
C PHE A 19 -31.60 31.62 6.46
N LEU A 20 -32.74 30.92 6.47
CA LEU A 20 -32.77 29.46 6.38
C LEU A 20 -32.35 28.95 5.00
N LEU A 21 -32.93 29.50 3.93
CA LEU A 21 -32.64 29.07 2.56
C LEU A 21 -31.21 29.40 2.16
N LEU A 22 -30.72 30.60 2.50
CA LEU A 22 -29.33 30.98 2.23
C LEU A 22 -28.35 30.04 2.94
N SER A 23 -28.59 29.73 4.22
CA SER A 23 -27.72 28.82 4.98
C SER A 23 -27.74 27.41 4.39
N LEU A 24 -28.90 26.93 3.94
CA LEU A 24 -29.05 25.62 3.32
C LEU A 24 -28.37 25.55 1.95
N LEU A 25 -28.55 26.57 1.10
CA LEU A 25 -27.92 26.65 -0.21
C LEU A 25 -26.40 26.77 -0.09
N LEU A 26 -25.91 27.57 0.86
CA LEU A 26 -24.47 27.70 1.13
C LEU A 26 -23.88 26.37 1.61
N SER A 27 -24.54 25.71 2.55
CA SER A 27 -24.10 24.41 3.08
C SER A 27 -24.14 23.34 2.00
N GLY A 28 -25.19 23.30 1.17
CA GLY A 28 -25.30 22.37 0.05
C GLY A 28 -24.26 22.62 -1.04
N GLY A 29 -24.01 23.88 -1.39
CA GLY A 29 -22.99 24.27 -2.37
C GLY A 29 -21.57 23.91 -1.92
N LEU A 30 -21.22 24.19 -0.67
CA LEU A 30 -19.94 23.78 -0.09
C LEU A 30 -19.87 22.24 0.08
N GLY A 31 -20.99 21.62 0.44
CA GLY A 31 -21.13 20.18 0.60
C GLY A 31 -21.02 19.39 -0.69
N ALA A 32 -21.37 19.97 -1.84
CA ALA A 32 -21.24 19.31 -3.15
C ALA A 32 -19.79 18.92 -3.47
N GLY A 33 -18.80 19.60 -2.89
CA GLY A 33 -17.38 19.23 -2.97
C GLY A 33 -17.10 17.82 -2.44
N PHE A 34 -17.89 17.32 -1.49
CA PHE A 34 -17.73 15.98 -0.91
C PHE A 34 -17.99 14.85 -1.93
N LEU A 35 -18.73 15.12 -3.01
CA LEU A 35 -18.95 14.15 -4.10
C LEU A 35 -17.64 13.78 -4.82
N PHE A 36 -16.63 14.65 -4.77
CA PHE A 36 -15.33 14.43 -5.41
C PHE A 36 -14.29 13.77 -4.48
N LEU A 37 -14.61 13.57 -3.19
CA LEU A 37 -13.67 12.99 -2.23
C LEU A 37 -13.16 11.60 -2.65
N PRO A 38 -14.00 10.64 -3.11
CA PRO A 38 -13.50 9.32 -3.51
C PRO A 38 -12.45 9.37 -4.62
N GLN A 39 -12.50 10.38 -5.49
CA GLN A 39 -11.54 10.57 -6.59
C GLN A 39 -10.31 11.38 -6.19
N ARG A 40 -10.40 12.17 -5.12
CA ARG A 40 -9.37 13.13 -4.68
C ARG A 40 -8.71 12.72 -3.36
N GLN A 41 -8.99 11.51 -2.88
CA GLN A 41 -8.45 11.00 -1.64
C GLN A 41 -6.95 10.74 -1.81
N ALA A 42 -6.12 11.48 -1.09
CA ALA A 42 -4.69 11.20 -0.98
C ALA A 42 -4.52 9.98 -0.07
N ASN A 43 -4.38 8.79 -0.65
CA ASN A 43 -4.18 7.53 0.08
C ASN A 43 -2.70 7.11 0.17
N ASP A 44 -1.80 7.95 -0.31
CA ASP A 44 -0.37 7.71 -0.20
C ASP A 44 0.09 8.00 1.24
N ILE A 45 0.47 6.94 1.96
CA ILE A 45 0.96 7.04 3.34
C ILE A 45 2.20 7.93 3.44
N GLU A 46 3.08 7.90 2.43
CA GLU A 46 4.29 8.69 2.44
C GLU A 46 3.94 10.18 2.33
N GLU A 47 2.97 10.55 1.49
CA GLU A 47 2.49 11.93 1.39
C GLU A 47 1.76 12.42 2.64
N GLN A 48 1.08 11.53 3.37
CA GLN A 48 0.37 11.87 4.60
C GLN A 48 1.31 12.09 5.80
N PHE A 49 2.38 11.31 5.90
CA PHE A 49 3.27 11.31 7.07
C PHE A 49 4.60 12.01 6.85
N THR A 50 4.97 12.32 5.60
CA THR A 50 6.22 13.01 5.29
C THR A 50 5.99 14.26 4.44
N PRO A 51 6.67 15.39 4.75
CA PRO A 51 6.47 16.63 4.01
C PRO A 51 6.82 16.47 2.53
N LEU A 52 6.07 17.12 1.64
CA LEU A 52 6.23 17.01 0.18
C LEU A 52 7.64 17.41 -0.33
N GLY A 53 8.31 18.32 0.39
CA GLY A 53 9.65 18.83 0.05
C GLY A 53 10.71 18.53 1.10
N GLY A 54 10.58 17.44 1.85
CA GLY A 54 11.57 17.08 2.88
C GLY A 54 12.95 16.76 2.27
N PRO A 55 14.07 17.01 3.01
CA PRO A 55 15.42 16.68 2.55
C PRO A 55 15.59 15.23 2.06
N ALA A 56 14.98 14.27 2.75
CA ALA A 56 14.99 12.87 2.36
C ALA A 56 14.38 12.62 0.96
N LYS A 57 13.33 13.37 0.58
CA LYS A 57 12.72 13.27 -0.75
C LYS A 57 13.62 13.86 -1.84
N SER A 58 14.36 14.93 -1.54
CA SER A 58 15.35 15.49 -2.47
C SER A 58 16.55 14.56 -2.66
N GLU A 59 17.05 13.96 -1.59
CA GLU A 59 18.14 12.96 -1.65
C GLU A 59 17.70 11.72 -2.43
N ARG A 60 16.48 11.23 -2.19
CA ARG A 60 15.90 10.14 -2.97
C ARG A 60 15.83 10.49 -4.46
N ARG A 61 15.36 11.69 -4.81
CA ARG A 61 15.31 12.15 -6.21
C ARG A 61 16.69 12.17 -6.84
N PHE A 62 17.67 12.74 -6.14
CA PHE A 62 19.06 12.73 -6.58
C PHE A 62 19.56 11.31 -6.84
N ALA A 63 19.31 10.37 -5.91
CA ALA A 63 19.70 8.97 -6.09
C ALA A 63 18.99 8.30 -7.27
N GLN A 64 17.71 8.57 -7.50
CA GLN A 64 16.96 8.04 -8.64
C GLN A 64 17.49 8.55 -9.98
N GLU A 65 17.87 9.83 -10.04
CA GLU A 65 18.43 10.46 -11.24
C GLU A 65 19.84 9.93 -11.57
N HIS A 66 20.68 9.68 -10.56
CA HIS A 66 22.08 9.29 -10.75
C HIS A 66 22.31 7.77 -10.74
N PHE A 67 21.43 7.00 -10.09
CA PHE A 67 21.55 5.55 -9.93
C PHE A 67 20.24 4.83 -10.27
N PRO A 68 19.70 4.98 -11.50
CA PRO A 68 18.43 4.38 -11.86
C PRO A 68 18.44 2.85 -11.69
N THR A 69 17.35 2.32 -11.14
CA THR A 69 17.08 0.88 -11.06
C THR A 69 16.17 0.45 -12.20
N ARG A 70 16.38 -0.77 -12.72
CA ARG A 70 15.46 -1.44 -13.66
C ARG A 70 14.99 -2.72 -13.00
N ASP A 71 14.08 -2.58 -12.05
CA ASP A 71 13.64 -3.67 -11.18
C ASP A 71 12.82 -4.75 -11.92
N SER A 72 12.39 -4.47 -13.16
CA SER A 72 11.81 -5.44 -14.09
C SER A 72 12.85 -6.32 -14.81
N GLU A 73 14.13 -5.94 -14.82
CA GLU A 73 15.21 -6.67 -15.51
C GLU A 73 16.25 -7.21 -14.53
N ARG A 74 16.64 -6.38 -13.56
CA ARG A 74 17.75 -6.58 -12.61
C ARG A 74 17.39 -6.08 -11.22
N PHE A 75 16.35 -6.68 -10.64
CA PHE A 75 15.96 -6.40 -9.26
C PHE A 75 17.10 -6.66 -8.28
N SER A 76 17.27 -5.74 -7.32
CA SER A 76 18.11 -5.94 -6.15
C SER A 76 17.48 -5.23 -4.95
N GLY A 77 17.07 -6.01 -3.94
CA GLY A 77 16.44 -5.45 -2.73
C GLY A 77 17.33 -4.44 -2.00
N GLN A 78 18.66 -4.60 -2.08
CA GLN A 78 19.62 -3.67 -1.47
C GLN A 78 19.71 -2.31 -2.16
N ARG A 79 19.17 -2.19 -3.38
CA ARG A 79 19.20 -0.96 -4.20
C ARG A 79 17.85 -0.25 -4.25
N LEU A 80 16.86 -0.72 -3.50
CA LEU A 80 15.55 -0.09 -3.42
C LEU A 80 15.67 1.32 -2.82
N LEU A 81 15.24 2.32 -3.57
CA LEU A 81 15.18 3.72 -3.14
C LEU A 81 13.81 4.10 -2.57
N THR A 82 12.83 3.21 -2.72
CA THR A 82 11.44 3.32 -2.26
C THR A 82 11.01 1.97 -1.70
N GLU A 83 10.07 1.96 -0.76
CA GLU A 83 9.48 0.72 -0.25
C GLU A 83 8.76 -0.09 -1.33
N GLY A 84 8.17 0.57 -2.32
CA GLY A 84 7.41 -0.08 -3.39
C GLY A 84 6.14 -0.77 -2.87
N ALA A 85 5.53 -1.59 -3.72
CA ALA A 85 4.40 -2.42 -3.33
C ALA A 85 4.91 -3.78 -2.83
N PHE A 86 4.69 -4.09 -1.55
CA PHE A 86 5.06 -5.37 -0.96
C PHE A 86 3.98 -5.87 0.00
N ALA A 87 4.00 -7.19 0.24
CA ALA A 87 3.23 -7.83 1.29
C ALA A 87 4.16 -8.71 2.11
N CYS A 88 3.98 -8.73 3.42
CA CYS A 88 4.77 -9.55 4.34
C CYS A 88 3.87 -10.58 5.01
N LEU A 89 4.24 -11.85 4.90
CA LEU A 89 3.61 -12.96 5.61
C LEU A 89 4.64 -13.55 6.58
N ILE A 90 4.27 -13.60 7.86
CA ILE A 90 5.13 -14.14 8.91
C ILE A 90 4.51 -15.44 9.40
N ALA A 91 5.19 -16.56 9.13
CA ALA A 91 4.79 -17.88 9.62
C ALA A 91 5.51 -18.20 10.93
N VAL A 92 4.75 -18.61 11.95
CA VAL A 92 5.26 -18.97 13.28
C VAL A 92 4.73 -20.35 13.67
N SER A 93 5.55 -21.15 14.34
CA SER A 93 5.14 -22.47 14.83
C SER A 93 4.12 -22.35 15.95
N ALA A 94 2.93 -22.94 15.76
CA ALA A 94 1.89 -22.99 16.79
C ALA A 94 2.32 -23.78 18.03
N SER A 95 3.27 -24.71 17.87
CA SER A 95 3.80 -25.53 18.97
C SER A 95 4.93 -24.84 19.76
N GLY A 96 5.37 -23.64 19.36
CA GLY A 96 6.52 -22.95 19.94
C GLY A 96 7.88 -23.54 19.56
N ASN A 97 7.91 -24.62 18.77
CA ASN A 97 9.14 -25.23 18.26
C ASN A 97 9.68 -24.49 17.03
N ASN A 98 10.89 -24.87 16.58
CA ASN A 98 11.49 -24.26 15.38
C ASN A 98 10.66 -24.53 14.10
N ILE A 99 10.74 -23.60 13.15
CA ILE A 99 10.06 -23.70 11.84
C ILE A 99 10.87 -24.51 10.81
N LEU A 100 12.14 -24.81 11.09
CA LEU A 100 13.05 -25.54 10.21
C LEU A 100 12.87 -27.07 10.32
N THR A 101 11.64 -27.52 10.56
CA THR A 101 11.29 -28.94 10.55
C THR A 101 10.66 -29.32 9.22
N ALA A 102 10.76 -30.59 8.84
CA ALA A 102 10.16 -31.08 7.60
C ALA A 102 8.64 -30.81 7.53
N GLY A 103 7.92 -31.00 8.64
CA GLY A 103 6.48 -30.76 8.70
C GLY A 103 6.12 -29.28 8.52
N ALA A 104 6.76 -28.39 9.28
CA ALA A 104 6.54 -26.96 9.17
C ALA A 104 6.93 -26.41 7.78
N PHE A 105 7.98 -26.96 7.17
CA PHE A 105 8.39 -26.56 5.84
C PHE A 105 7.41 -26.98 4.74
N VAL A 106 6.75 -28.13 4.88
CA VAL A 106 5.65 -28.53 3.98
C VAL A 106 4.48 -27.54 4.08
N GLU A 107 4.15 -27.06 5.27
CA GLU A 107 3.13 -26.03 5.44
C GLU A 107 3.56 -24.69 4.84
N LEU A 108 4.84 -24.32 4.98
CA LEU A 108 5.41 -23.13 4.34
C LEU A 108 5.32 -23.19 2.81
N LEU A 109 5.61 -24.35 2.21
CA LEU A 109 5.47 -24.58 0.77
C LEU A 109 4.01 -24.49 0.30
N ARG A 110 3.06 -24.96 1.11
CA ARG A 110 1.62 -24.80 0.81
C ARG A 110 1.20 -23.34 0.86
N LEU A 111 1.67 -22.59 1.86
CA LEU A 111 1.42 -21.15 1.97
C LEU A 111 1.98 -20.41 0.74
N ASP A 112 3.22 -20.69 0.37
CA ASP A 112 3.87 -20.10 -0.80
C ASP A 112 3.10 -20.43 -2.09
N GLY A 113 2.70 -21.69 -2.30
CA GLY A 113 1.87 -22.09 -3.44
C GLY A 113 0.49 -21.41 -3.48
N ALA A 114 -0.14 -21.18 -2.33
CA ALA A 114 -1.39 -20.43 -2.23
C ALA A 114 -1.22 -18.97 -2.64
N VAL A 115 -0.11 -18.34 -2.25
CA VAL A 115 0.22 -16.96 -2.67
C VAL A 115 0.53 -16.90 -4.16
N GLN A 116 1.28 -17.86 -4.69
CA GLN A 116 1.63 -17.90 -6.11
C GLN A 116 0.43 -18.09 -7.03
N SER A 117 -0.60 -18.79 -6.57
CA SER A 117 -1.83 -19.08 -7.35
C SER A 117 -2.93 -18.03 -7.19
N LEU A 118 -2.73 -17.04 -6.33
CA LEU A 118 -3.68 -15.97 -6.07
C LEU A 118 -3.83 -15.11 -7.34
N ALA A 119 -5.06 -14.98 -7.84
CA ALA A 119 -5.35 -14.25 -9.07
C ALA A 119 -6.30 -13.09 -8.78
N VAL A 120 -5.94 -11.90 -9.28
CA VAL A 120 -6.72 -10.67 -9.14
C VAL A 120 -7.08 -10.12 -10.53
N PRO A 121 -8.23 -9.44 -10.70
CA PRO A 121 -8.55 -8.76 -11.94
C PRO A 121 -7.44 -7.76 -12.32
N GLY A 122 -6.99 -7.80 -13.57
CA GLY A 122 -6.02 -6.85 -14.12
C GLY A 122 -6.67 -5.53 -14.56
N GLY A 123 -5.84 -4.66 -15.16
CA GLY A 123 -6.29 -3.34 -15.66
C GLY A 123 -7.22 -3.43 -16.86
N ASP A 124 -7.10 -4.48 -17.66
CA ASP A 124 -7.93 -4.70 -18.85
C ASP A 124 -9.09 -5.67 -18.56
N PRO A 125 -10.29 -5.46 -19.15
CA PRO A 125 -11.44 -6.34 -18.94
C PRO A 125 -11.12 -7.80 -19.29
N GLY A 126 -11.36 -8.71 -18.34
CA GLY A 126 -11.13 -10.14 -18.51
C GLY A 126 -9.68 -10.61 -18.29
N THR A 127 -8.75 -9.71 -17.99
CA THR A 127 -7.40 -10.10 -17.57
C THR A 127 -7.38 -10.49 -16.10
N GLN A 128 -6.60 -11.52 -15.77
CA GLN A 128 -6.25 -11.86 -14.39
C GLN A 128 -4.73 -11.83 -14.25
N LEU A 129 -4.27 -11.28 -13.13
CA LEU A 129 -2.87 -11.17 -12.79
C LEU A 129 -2.61 -12.02 -11.56
N SER A 130 -1.58 -12.85 -11.64
CA SER A 130 -1.07 -13.68 -10.56
C SER A 130 0.28 -13.15 -10.07
N TYR A 131 0.79 -13.71 -8.97
CA TYR A 131 2.09 -13.28 -8.43
C TYR A 131 3.24 -13.38 -9.46
N PRO A 132 3.37 -14.45 -10.27
CA PRO A 132 4.39 -14.53 -11.32
C PRO A 132 4.31 -13.43 -12.41
N ASP A 133 3.13 -12.84 -12.61
CA ASP A 133 2.92 -11.76 -13.58
C ASP A 133 3.40 -10.41 -13.02
N LEU A 134 3.33 -10.24 -11.70
CA LEU A 134 3.59 -8.97 -10.99
C LEU A 134 4.95 -8.91 -10.30
N CYS A 135 5.60 -10.06 -10.07
CA CYS A 135 6.85 -10.16 -9.33
C CYS A 135 7.97 -9.29 -9.94
N VAL A 136 8.86 -8.81 -9.08
CA VAL A 136 10.13 -8.22 -9.52
C VAL A 136 11.06 -9.31 -10.08
N ARG A 137 11.79 -9.00 -11.15
CA ARG A 137 12.58 -10.00 -11.89
C ARG A 137 14.06 -9.70 -11.89
N SER A 138 14.85 -10.77 -11.86
CA SER A 138 16.29 -10.73 -12.05
C SER A 138 16.66 -11.85 -13.02
N ASN A 139 17.36 -11.51 -14.11
CA ASN A 139 17.75 -12.47 -15.15
C ASN A 139 16.57 -13.28 -15.72
N GLY A 140 15.39 -12.66 -15.83
CA GLY A 140 14.20 -13.25 -16.46
C GLY A 140 13.30 -14.08 -15.54
N SER A 141 13.74 -14.43 -14.32
CA SER A 141 12.92 -15.13 -13.32
C SER A 141 12.47 -14.19 -12.20
N CYS A 142 11.36 -14.55 -11.53
CA CYS A 142 10.93 -13.87 -10.31
C CYS A 142 12.04 -13.98 -9.24
N SER A 143 12.31 -12.87 -8.56
CA SER A 143 13.15 -12.91 -7.38
C SER A 143 12.44 -13.70 -6.27
N SER A 144 13.17 -14.56 -5.57
CA SER A 144 12.57 -15.38 -4.51
C SER A 144 12.05 -14.48 -3.38
N PRO A 145 10.77 -14.58 -3.00
CA PRO A 145 10.22 -13.81 -1.89
C PRO A 145 10.76 -14.30 -0.53
N ASN A 146 11.33 -15.49 -0.49
CA ASN A 146 11.88 -16.10 0.71
C ASN A 146 13.25 -16.73 0.43
N PRO A 147 14.35 -16.10 0.89
CA PRO A 147 15.70 -16.62 0.71
C PRO A 147 15.93 -18.04 1.24
N LEU A 148 15.19 -18.48 2.27
CA LEU A 148 15.26 -19.85 2.78
C LEU A 148 14.75 -20.82 1.71
N LEU A 149 13.57 -20.56 1.14
CA LEU A 149 12.97 -21.39 0.09
C LEU A 149 13.91 -21.51 -1.11
N ALA A 150 14.58 -20.41 -1.49
CA ALA A 150 15.61 -20.43 -2.52
C ALA A 150 16.83 -21.29 -2.13
N ALA A 151 17.33 -21.16 -0.90
CA ALA A 151 18.50 -21.89 -0.42
C ALA A 151 18.30 -23.43 -0.44
N VAL A 152 17.08 -23.90 -0.20
CA VAL A 152 16.74 -25.34 -0.24
C VAL A 152 16.09 -25.79 -1.54
N GLN A 153 16.01 -24.89 -2.53
CA GLN A 153 15.41 -25.17 -3.84
C GLN A 153 13.96 -25.64 -3.75
N GLY A 154 13.22 -25.20 -2.72
CA GLY A 154 11.84 -25.62 -2.47
C GLY A 154 11.69 -27.08 -2.03
N GLU A 155 12.77 -27.78 -1.69
CA GLU A 155 12.74 -29.18 -1.30
C GLU A 155 12.98 -29.38 0.19
N VAL A 156 12.07 -30.11 0.84
CA VAL A 156 12.15 -30.45 2.27
C VAL A 156 13.43 -31.26 2.57
N ALA A 157 13.89 -32.08 1.63
CA ALA A 157 15.08 -32.92 1.79
C ALA A 157 16.36 -32.09 2.01
N ASN A 158 16.42 -30.89 1.43
CA ASN A 158 17.60 -30.03 1.46
C ASN A 158 17.70 -29.20 2.76
N LEU A 159 16.70 -29.24 3.64
CA LEU A 159 16.76 -28.58 4.95
C LEU A 159 17.96 -29.05 5.80
N LYS A 160 18.40 -30.29 5.63
CA LYS A 160 19.55 -30.86 6.35
C LYS A 160 20.89 -30.22 5.97
N GLN A 161 20.91 -29.48 4.86
CA GLN A 161 22.12 -28.83 4.33
C GLN A 161 22.29 -27.40 4.86
N ILE A 162 21.28 -26.84 5.55
CA ILE A 162 21.38 -25.52 6.18
C ILE A 162 22.16 -25.68 7.49
N PRO A 163 23.31 -24.99 7.66
CA PRO A 163 24.00 -24.96 8.94
C PRO A 163 23.09 -24.32 10.00
N THR A 164 22.94 -25.01 11.13
CA THR A 164 22.16 -24.54 12.30
C THR A 164 22.95 -23.55 13.13
#